data_AF-A0A067GMY6-F1
#
_entry.id   AF-A0A067GMY6-F1
#
_cell.length_a   1.000
_cell.length_b   1.000
_cell.length_c   1.000
_cell.angle_alpha   90.00
_cell.angle_beta   90.00
_cell.angle_gamma   90.00
#
_symmetry.space_group_name_H-M   'P 1'
#
loop_
_entity.id
_entity.type
_entity.pdbx_description
1 polymer ?
#
loop_
_entity_poly.entity_id
_entity_poly.type
_entity_poly.pdbx_seq_one_letter_code
_entity_poly.pdbx_strand_id
1 'polypeptide(L)'
;TPRPPFDDLIKRLLCLHGYDQTRQKRPVIVSVDIPSGWHVEEGDIGDEGIKPDMLVSLTAPKLCAKKSSGPHHFLGGRFVPPVIADKYKLRLPPYPGTSMCVRIGKAPSVDISALRENYISPEFLEEQVESDPINQFRKWFDDAIAAGLREPNAMALSTVGKDGKP
;
A
#
# COMPACT_ATOMS: atom_id res chain seq x y z
N THR A 1 21.35 11.98 -15.90
CA THR A 1 21.76 10.77 -15.15
C THR A 1 21.93 11.10 -13.68
N PRO A 2 21.61 10.17 -12.76
CA PRO A 2 21.77 10.35 -11.31
C PRO A 2 23.22 10.67 -10.93
N ARG A 3 23.42 11.46 -9.87
CA ARG A 3 24.76 11.75 -9.32
C ARG A 3 25.07 10.82 -8.14
N PRO A 4 26.35 10.67 -7.75
CA PRO A 4 26.73 9.98 -6.53
C PRO A 4 25.99 10.49 -5.28
N PRO A 5 25.59 9.59 -4.36
CA PRO A 5 25.83 8.14 -4.36
C PRO A 5 24.76 7.31 -5.11
N PHE A 6 23.77 7.96 -5.72
CA PHE A 6 22.58 7.28 -6.25
C PHE A 6 22.84 6.52 -7.56
N ASP A 7 23.83 6.93 -8.33
CA ASP A 7 24.27 6.21 -9.52
C ASP A 7 24.78 4.81 -9.20
N ASP A 8 25.59 4.65 -8.15
CA ASP A 8 26.07 3.34 -7.69
C ASP A 8 24.92 2.46 -7.18
N LEU A 9 24.00 3.03 -6.40
CA LEU A 9 22.82 2.31 -5.90
C LEU A 9 21.91 1.81 -7.03
N ILE A 10 21.65 2.65 -8.03
CA ILE A 10 20.83 2.28 -9.19
C ILE A 10 21.52 1.17 -9.99
N LYS A 11 22.83 1.29 -10.24
CA LYS A 11 23.61 0.23 -10.91
C LYS A 11 23.57 -1.10 -10.15
N ARG A 12 23.66 -1.08 -8.81
CA ARG A 12 23.53 -2.30 -7.98
C ARG A 12 22.15 -2.94 -8.12
N LEU A 13 21.08 -2.15 -8.07
CA LEU A 13 19.71 -2.66 -8.24
C LEU A 13 19.51 -3.31 -9.62
N LEU A 14 20.04 -2.69 -10.68
CA LEU A 14 20.00 -3.24 -12.03
C LEU A 14 20.77 -4.56 -12.14
N CYS A 15 21.98 -4.63 -11.58
CA CYS A 15 22.79 -5.84 -11.57
C CYS A 15 22.08 -7.01 -10.85
N LEU A 16 21.49 -6.75 -9.68
CA LEU A 16 20.73 -7.74 -8.92
C LEU A 16 19.47 -8.23 -9.64
N HIS A 17 18.87 -7.39 -10.49
CA HIS A 17 17.67 -7.74 -11.23
C HIS A 17 17.96 -8.52 -12.53
N GLY A 18 19.19 -8.44 -13.06
CA GLY A 18 19.63 -9.10 -14.30
C GLY A 18 20.38 -10.43 -14.13
N TYR A 19 20.73 -10.84 -12.91
CA TYR A 19 21.54 -12.05 -12.67
C TYR A 19 20.67 -13.30 -12.45
N ASP A 20 20.67 -14.23 -13.41
CA ASP A 20 19.90 -15.50 -13.40
C ASP A 20 20.80 -16.74 -13.43
N GLN A 21 21.83 -16.80 -12.57
CA GLN A 21 22.81 -17.91 -12.59
C GLN A 21 22.88 -18.76 -11.32
N THR A 22 22.09 -18.48 -10.30
CA THR A 22 21.93 -19.40 -9.17
C THR A 22 20.47 -19.43 -8.77
N ARG A 23 19.98 -20.52 -8.19
CA ARG A 23 18.59 -20.77 -7.75
C ARG A 23 17.98 -19.74 -6.76
N GLN A 24 18.53 -18.53 -6.64
CA GLN A 24 17.99 -17.45 -5.83
C GLN A 24 16.98 -16.63 -6.63
N LYS A 25 15.78 -16.45 -6.06
CA LYS A 25 14.77 -15.52 -6.59
C LYS A 25 15.37 -14.12 -6.70
N ARG A 26 15.25 -13.50 -7.87
CA ARG A 26 15.61 -12.09 -8.05
C ARG A 26 14.83 -11.20 -7.07
N PRO A 27 15.44 -10.15 -6.51
CA PRO A 27 14.73 -9.22 -5.63
C PRO A 27 13.64 -8.46 -6.42
N VAL A 28 12.49 -8.31 -5.78
CA VAL A 28 11.36 -7.55 -6.32
C VAL A 28 11.63 -6.06 -6.14
N ILE A 29 11.48 -5.28 -7.22
CA ILE A 29 11.67 -3.84 -7.19
C ILE A 29 10.30 -3.16 -7.22
N VAL A 30 10.03 -2.35 -6.19
CA VAL A 30 8.84 -1.48 -6.11
C VAL A 30 9.30 -0.03 -6.19
N SER A 31 8.81 0.70 -7.20
CA SER A 31 9.07 2.13 -7.34
C SER A 31 7.91 2.95 -6.78
N VAL A 32 8.23 3.92 -5.93
CA VAL A 32 7.25 4.86 -5.39
C VAL A 32 7.22 6.10 -6.28
N ASP A 33 6.02 6.41 -6.75
CA ASP A 33 5.65 7.50 -7.65
C ASP A 33 6.21 7.41 -9.07
N ILE A 34 7.54 7.38 -9.21
CA ILE A 34 8.28 7.29 -10.48
C ILE A 34 9.51 6.41 -10.26
N PRO A 35 9.90 5.53 -11.21
CA PRO A 35 11.14 4.78 -11.11
C PRO A 35 12.36 5.70 -11.05
N SER A 36 13.24 5.49 -10.07
CA SER A 36 14.42 6.32 -9.89
C SER A 36 15.30 6.33 -11.14
N GLY A 37 15.65 7.54 -11.60
CA GLY A 37 16.45 7.74 -12.81
C GLY A 37 15.65 7.95 -14.10
N TRP A 38 14.34 7.68 -14.09
CA TRP A 38 13.48 7.97 -15.24
C TRP A 38 13.22 9.47 -15.38
N HIS A 39 13.04 9.92 -16.62
CA HIS A 39 12.46 11.22 -16.91
C HIS A 39 10.97 11.21 -16.56
N VAL A 40 10.48 12.27 -15.92
CA VAL A 40 9.11 12.35 -15.37
C VAL A 40 8.02 12.18 -16.45
N GLU A 41 8.33 12.57 -17.68
CA GLU A 41 7.40 12.47 -18.80
C GLU A 41 7.78 11.38 -19.79
N GLU A 42 8.99 11.45 -20.32
CA GLU A 42 9.53 10.52 -21.29
C GLU A 42 9.91 9.14 -20.74
N GLY A 43 9.89 8.92 -19.42
CA GLY A 43 10.23 7.63 -18.82
C GLY A 43 11.71 7.27 -18.95
N ASP A 44 12.00 6.00 -19.24
CA ASP A 44 13.36 5.50 -19.39
C ASP A 44 14.00 6.01 -20.69
N ILE A 45 14.82 7.05 -20.59
CA ILE A 45 15.59 7.57 -21.73
C ILE A 45 16.86 6.73 -21.85
N GLY A 46 16.90 5.84 -22.84
CA GLY A 46 18.06 4.97 -23.13
C GLY A 46 17.87 3.49 -22.81
N ASP A 47 16.74 3.09 -22.22
CA ASP A 47 16.42 1.69 -21.85
C ASP A 47 17.43 1.06 -20.86
N GLU A 48 18.16 1.88 -20.11
CA GLU A 48 19.14 1.47 -19.09
C GLU A 48 18.61 1.70 -17.65
N GLY A 49 17.38 2.17 -17.51
CA GLY A 49 16.77 2.51 -16.24
C GLY A 49 16.19 1.30 -15.49
N ILE A 50 15.79 1.55 -14.24
CA ILE A 50 15.14 0.54 -13.40
C ILE A 50 13.81 0.12 -14.02
N LYS A 51 13.61 -1.19 -14.16
CA LYS A 51 12.34 -1.80 -14.61
C LYS A 51 11.64 -2.42 -13.39
N PRO A 52 10.77 -1.69 -12.68
CA PRO A 52 10.17 -2.20 -11.46
C PRO A 52 9.13 -3.30 -11.74
N ASP A 53 9.02 -4.27 -10.83
CA ASP A 53 7.93 -5.24 -10.82
C ASP A 53 6.60 -4.59 -10.39
N MET A 54 6.67 -3.50 -9.60
CA MET A 54 5.52 -2.72 -9.19
C MET A 54 5.80 -1.22 -9.21
N LEU A 55 4.86 -0.44 -9.76
CA LEU A 55 4.83 1.02 -9.64
C LEU A 55 3.69 1.45 -8.70
N VAL A 56 3.95 2.34 -7.75
CA VAL A 56 2.93 2.95 -6.88
C VAL A 56 2.87 4.45 -7.17
N SER A 57 2.01 4.87 -8.09
CA SER A 57 1.81 6.30 -8.37
C SER A 57 1.11 6.99 -7.20
N LEU A 58 1.53 8.21 -6.86
CA LEU A 58 0.92 9.00 -5.79
C LEU A 58 0.11 10.15 -6.35
N THR A 59 -1.09 10.39 -5.80
CA THR A 59 -2.05 11.43 -6.22
C THR A 59 -2.65 11.19 -7.61
N ALA A 60 -1.80 11.17 -8.64
CA ALA A 60 -2.14 10.82 -10.01
C ALA A 60 -0.89 10.24 -10.71
N PRO A 61 -1.02 9.28 -11.63
CA PRO A 61 0.11 8.75 -12.39
C PRO A 61 0.76 9.82 -13.27
N LYS A 62 2.10 9.87 -13.26
CA LYS A 62 2.86 10.76 -14.14
C LYS A 62 2.92 10.18 -15.56
N LEU A 63 3.26 11.03 -16.54
CA LEU A 63 3.29 10.63 -17.95
C LEU A 63 4.25 9.47 -18.21
N CYS A 64 5.39 9.41 -17.50
CA CYS A 64 6.34 8.30 -17.59
C CYS A 64 5.72 6.93 -17.27
N ALA A 65 4.69 6.87 -16.42
CA ALA A 65 4.06 5.63 -15.99
C ALA A 65 3.42 4.87 -17.17
N LYS A 66 3.10 5.56 -18.28
CA LYS A 66 2.63 4.93 -19.52
C LYS A 66 3.65 3.96 -20.12
N LYS A 67 4.95 4.17 -19.85
CA LYS A 67 6.04 3.29 -20.30
C LYS A 67 6.38 2.21 -19.27
N SER A 68 5.70 2.17 -18.12
CA SER A 68 5.92 1.10 -17.14
C SER A 68 5.39 -0.23 -17.69
N SER A 69 6.23 -1.26 -17.65
CA SER A 69 5.92 -2.60 -18.17
C SER A 69 5.78 -3.65 -17.08
N GLY A 70 5.92 -3.26 -15.81
CA GLY A 70 5.81 -4.15 -14.66
C GLY A 70 4.41 -4.75 -14.52
N PRO A 71 4.28 -5.96 -13.95
CA PRO A 71 2.99 -6.64 -13.78
C PRO A 71 2.02 -5.93 -12.83
N HIS A 72 2.50 -5.02 -11.97
CA HIS A 72 1.68 -4.35 -10.98
C HIS A 72 1.79 -2.82 -11.07
N HIS A 73 0.66 -2.14 -11.05
CA HIS A 73 0.59 -0.69 -10.94
C HIS A 73 -0.53 -0.31 -9.97
N PHE A 74 -0.21 0.46 -8.95
CA PHE A 74 -1.16 0.95 -7.95
C PHE A 74 -1.18 2.47 -7.95
N LEU A 75 -2.34 3.01 -7.62
CA LEU A 75 -2.54 4.42 -7.31
C LEU A 75 -2.80 4.54 -5.81
N GLY A 76 -1.92 5.26 -5.12
CA GLY A 76 -2.07 5.66 -3.72
C GLY A 76 -2.34 7.14 -3.57
N GLY A 77 -2.52 7.58 -2.32
CA GLY A 77 -2.77 8.99 -2.00
C GLY A 77 -4.25 9.39 -2.13
N ARG A 78 -5.12 8.64 -1.43
CA ARG A 78 -6.56 8.90 -1.35
C ARG A 78 -6.87 10.10 -0.45
N PHE A 79 -6.47 11.29 -0.89
CA PHE A 79 -6.71 12.55 -0.20
C PHE A 79 -6.98 13.71 -1.16
N VAL A 80 -7.16 13.42 -2.45
CA VAL A 80 -7.45 14.45 -3.48
C VAL A 80 -8.87 14.95 -3.32
N PRO A 81 -9.09 16.24 -2.95
CA PRO A 81 -10.43 16.78 -2.84
C PRO A 81 -11.13 16.84 -4.22
N PRO A 82 -12.47 16.65 -4.29
CA PRO A 82 -13.20 16.70 -5.57
C PRO A 82 -12.92 17.97 -6.38
N VAL A 83 -12.86 19.13 -5.72
CA VAL A 83 -12.55 20.43 -6.36
C VAL A 83 -11.19 20.42 -7.07
N ILE A 84 -10.19 19.76 -6.48
CA ILE A 84 -8.86 19.62 -7.10
C ILE A 84 -8.92 18.65 -8.27
N ALA A 85 -9.63 17.53 -8.13
CA ALA A 85 -9.81 16.57 -9.22
C ALA A 85 -10.48 17.24 -10.43
N ASP A 86 -11.54 18.02 -10.23
CA ASP A 86 -12.25 18.73 -11.29
C ASP A 86 -11.38 19.82 -11.93
N LYS A 87 -10.70 20.64 -11.12
CA LYS A 87 -9.81 21.72 -11.59
C LYS A 87 -8.73 21.21 -12.53
N TYR A 88 -8.13 20.05 -12.22
CA TYR A 88 -7.07 19.45 -13.01
C TYR A 88 -7.57 18.33 -13.96
N LYS A 89 -8.89 18.15 -14.06
CA LYS A 89 -9.56 17.11 -14.89
C LYS A 89 -9.02 15.70 -14.64
N LEU A 90 -8.69 15.40 -13.39
CA LEU A 90 -8.19 14.09 -12.97
C LEU A 90 -9.32 13.07 -13.00
N ARG A 91 -9.15 11.99 -13.77
CA ARG A 91 -10.07 10.84 -13.76
C ARG A 91 -9.52 9.77 -12.83
N LEU A 92 -9.75 9.94 -11.54
CA LEU A 92 -9.29 9.00 -10.52
C LEU A 92 -10.26 7.80 -10.42
N PRO A 93 -9.76 6.55 -10.33
CA PRO A 93 -10.61 5.39 -10.09
C PRO A 93 -11.21 5.41 -8.67
N PRO A 94 -12.35 4.72 -8.44
CA PRO A 94 -12.89 4.54 -7.10
C PRO A 94 -11.95 3.68 -6.25
N TYR A 95 -11.76 4.07 -5.00
CA TYR A 95 -11.02 3.27 -4.01
C TYR A 95 -12.01 2.35 -3.28
N PRO A 96 -11.77 1.03 -3.24
CA PRO A 96 -12.65 0.09 -2.53
C PRO A 96 -12.70 0.36 -1.02
N GLY A 97 -13.91 0.49 -0.46
CA GLY A 97 -14.13 0.65 0.98
C GLY A 97 -13.27 1.75 1.59
N THR A 98 -12.46 1.39 2.58
CA THR A 98 -11.50 2.27 3.29
C THR A 98 -10.06 2.14 2.77
N SER A 99 -9.83 1.45 1.65
CA SER A 99 -8.49 1.26 1.10
C SER A 99 -7.83 2.58 0.71
N MET A 100 -6.53 2.71 0.99
CA MET A 100 -5.70 3.88 0.65
C MET A 100 -4.97 3.74 -0.68
N CYS A 101 -5.10 2.59 -1.34
CA CYS A 101 -4.58 2.34 -2.68
C CYS A 101 -5.60 1.57 -3.52
N VAL A 102 -5.48 1.69 -4.84
CA VAL A 102 -6.27 0.93 -5.81
C VAL A 102 -5.36 0.50 -6.94
N ARG A 103 -5.53 -0.73 -7.41
CA ARG A 103 -4.78 -1.21 -8.56
C ARG A 103 -5.28 -0.51 -9.83
N ILE A 104 -4.34 -0.08 -10.66
CA ILE A 104 -4.59 0.53 -11.96
C ILE A 104 -3.81 -0.25 -13.04
N GLY A 105 -4.26 -0.23 -14.30
CA GLY A 105 -3.61 -0.95 -15.39
C GLY A 105 -4.13 -2.38 -15.60
N LYS A 106 -3.33 -3.25 -16.24
CA LYS A 106 -3.77 -4.59 -16.67
C LYS A 106 -4.20 -5.44 -15.47
N ALA A 107 -5.39 -6.05 -15.60
CA ALA A 107 -5.90 -7.00 -14.63
C ALA A 107 -4.92 -8.19 -14.50
N PRO A 108 -4.66 -8.66 -13.28
CA PRO A 108 -3.89 -9.90 -13.11
C PRO A 108 -4.72 -11.08 -13.60
N SER A 109 -4.06 -12.19 -13.91
CA SER A 109 -4.75 -13.48 -14.06
C SER A 109 -5.37 -13.97 -12.75
N VAL A 110 -4.86 -13.52 -11.60
CA VAL A 110 -5.36 -13.85 -10.26
C VAL A 110 -5.40 -12.60 -9.38
N ASP A 111 -6.59 -12.25 -8.89
CA ASP A 111 -6.74 -11.18 -7.91
C ASP A 111 -6.52 -11.70 -6.48
N ILE A 112 -5.28 -11.58 -6.00
CA ILE A 112 -4.90 -11.97 -4.64
C ILE A 112 -5.60 -11.09 -3.60
N SER A 113 -6.00 -9.86 -3.93
CA SER A 113 -6.72 -9.00 -2.99
C SER A 113 -8.12 -9.53 -2.66
N ALA A 114 -8.77 -10.19 -3.64
CA ALA A 114 -10.03 -10.89 -3.43
C ALA A 114 -9.90 -12.16 -2.56
N LEU A 115 -8.68 -12.65 -2.31
CA LEU A 115 -8.43 -13.73 -1.37
C LEU A 115 -8.36 -13.25 0.09
N ARG A 116 -8.28 -11.94 0.33
CA ARG A 116 -8.31 -11.38 1.68
C ARG A 116 -9.76 -11.26 2.11
N GLU A 117 -10.08 -11.81 3.28
CA GLU A 117 -11.36 -11.49 3.92
C GLU A 117 -11.42 -9.99 4.21
N ASN A 118 -12.47 -9.35 3.71
CA ASN A 118 -12.77 -7.96 3.98
C ASN A 118 -13.32 -7.85 5.40
N TYR A 119 -12.49 -7.45 6.36
CA TYR A 119 -12.89 -7.10 7.72
C TYR A 119 -13.64 -5.76 7.79
N ILE A 120 -14.54 -5.50 6.82
CA ILE A 120 -15.42 -4.33 6.85
C ILE A 120 -16.51 -4.65 7.89
N SER A 121 -16.17 -4.45 9.16
CA SER A 121 -17.15 -4.36 10.23
C SER A 121 -18.07 -3.16 9.97
N PRO A 122 -19.36 -3.19 10.36
CA PRO A 122 -20.15 -1.97 10.43
C PRO A 122 -19.40 -0.87 11.19
N GLU A 123 -19.55 0.37 10.71
CA GLU A 123 -18.94 1.56 11.31
C GLU A 123 -19.43 1.70 12.76
N PHE A 124 -18.51 1.95 13.69
CA PHE A 124 -18.79 2.17 15.11
C PHE A 124 -18.66 3.67 15.41
N LEU A 125 -19.79 4.38 15.44
CA LEU A 125 -19.90 5.82 15.66
C LEU A 125 -19.90 6.18 17.15
N GLU A 126 -19.54 7.40 17.48
CA GLU A 126 -19.52 7.91 18.87
C GLU A 126 -20.90 7.82 19.52
N GLU A 127 -21.99 8.00 18.75
CA GLU A 127 -23.36 7.87 19.25
C GLU A 127 -23.74 6.44 19.65
N GLN A 128 -22.96 5.43 19.24
CA GLN A 128 -23.20 4.02 19.55
C GLN A 128 -22.45 3.54 20.80
N VAL A 129 -21.61 4.41 21.37
CA VAL A 129 -20.83 4.17 22.59
C VAL A 129 -21.72 4.35 23.81
N GLU A 130 -21.76 3.34 24.69
CA GLU A 130 -22.43 3.46 25.98
C GLU A 130 -21.69 4.47 26.86
N SER A 131 -22.45 5.33 27.55
CA SER A 131 -21.87 6.32 28.47
C SER A 131 -21.12 5.68 29.65
N ASP A 132 -21.51 4.47 30.04
CA ASP A 132 -20.84 3.68 31.07
C ASP A 132 -19.85 2.71 30.42
N PRO A 133 -18.54 2.83 30.70
CA PRO A 133 -17.52 1.96 30.11
C PRO A 133 -17.71 0.48 30.46
N ILE A 134 -18.32 0.15 31.60
CA ILE A 134 -18.60 -1.24 31.98
C ILE A 134 -19.73 -1.83 31.13
N ASN A 135 -20.74 -1.02 30.80
CA ASN A 135 -21.81 -1.45 29.90
C ASN A 135 -21.30 -1.57 28.46
N GLN A 136 -20.42 -0.65 28.02
CA GLN A 136 -19.75 -0.76 26.72
C GLN A 136 -18.93 -2.05 26.60
N PHE A 137 -18.19 -2.40 27.65
CA PHE A 137 -17.43 -3.66 27.70
C PHE A 137 -18.34 -4.88 27.60
N ARG A 138 -19.45 -4.92 28.36
CA ARG A 138 -20.40 -6.04 28.30
C ARG A 138 -20.96 -6.23 26.89
N LYS A 139 -21.40 -5.15 26.26
CA LYS A 139 -21.92 -5.14 24.90
C LYS A 139 -20.90 -5.72 23.90
N TRP A 140 -19.67 -5.21 23.94
CA TRP A 140 -18.59 -5.74 23.10
C TRP A 140 -18.28 -7.21 23.37
N PHE A 141 -18.29 -7.63 24.64
CA PHE A 141 -17.98 -9.00 25.03
C PHE A 141 -19.07 -9.98 24.57
N ASP A 142 -20.33 -9.59 24.68
CA ASP A 142 -21.47 -10.35 24.16
C ASP A 142 -21.38 -10.51 22.63
N ASP A 143 -21.03 -9.44 21.91
CA ASP A 143 -20.80 -9.48 20.46
C ASP A 143 -19.62 -10.41 20.10
N ALA A 144 -18.53 -10.37 20.86
CA ALA A 144 -17.36 -11.23 20.65
C ALA A 144 -17.68 -12.72 20.84
N ILE A 145 -18.51 -13.05 21.84
CA ILE A 145 -19.02 -14.41 22.06
C ILE A 145 -19.92 -14.83 20.90
N ALA A 146 -20.87 -13.97 20.50
CA ALA A 146 -21.80 -14.27 19.41
C ALA A 146 -21.08 -14.48 18.06
N ALA A 147 -19.97 -13.76 17.83
CA ALA A 147 -19.11 -13.93 16.66
C ALA A 147 -18.22 -15.19 16.72
N GLY A 148 -18.22 -15.92 17.83
CA GLY A 148 -17.42 -17.15 17.99
C GLY A 148 -15.91 -16.89 18.07
N LEU A 149 -15.49 -15.70 18.54
CA LEU A 149 -14.08 -15.41 18.74
C LEU A 149 -13.49 -16.35 19.78
N ARG A 150 -12.27 -16.83 19.52
CA ARG A 150 -11.56 -17.73 20.43
C ARG A 150 -10.95 -16.91 21.58
N GLU A 151 -11.22 -17.34 22.81
CA GLU A 151 -10.74 -16.69 24.03
C GLU A 151 -11.06 -15.18 24.07
N PRO A 152 -12.34 -14.77 23.96
CA PRO A 152 -12.73 -13.35 23.92
C PRO A 152 -12.40 -12.59 25.22
N ASN A 153 -12.06 -13.34 26.27
CA ASN A 153 -11.62 -12.86 27.59
C ASN A 153 -10.09 -12.87 27.75
N ALA A 154 -9.32 -13.28 26.75
CA ALA A 154 -7.86 -13.26 26.83
C ALA A 154 -7.37 -11.81 26.94
N MET A 155 -6.58 -11.54 27.98
CA MET A 155 -5.98 -10.23 28.22
C MET A 155 -4.48 -10.40 28.40
N ALA A 156 -3.71 -9.55 27.71
CA ALA A 156 -2.28 -9.39 27.95
C ALA A 156 -2.08 -8.15 28.81
N LEU A 157 -1.61 -8.34 30.05
CA LEU A 157 -1.23 -7.25 30.95
C LEU A 157 0.30 -7.12 30.89
N SER A 158 0.77 -5.97 30.41
CA SER A 158 2.18 -5.61 30.49
C SER A 158 2.33 -4.43 31.45
N THR A 159 3.11 -4.62 32.50
CA THR A 159 3.50 -3.55 33.43
C THR A 159 4.92 -3.11 33.12
N VAL A 160 5.29 -1.90 33.52
CA VAL A 160 6.66 -1.39 33.42
C VAL A 160 7.15 -0.95 34.79
N GLY A 161 8.45 -1.13 35.04
CA GLY A 161 9.12 -0.60 36.21
C GLY A 161 9.17 0.92 36.23
N LYS A 162 9.59 1.51 37.37
CA LYS A 162 9.76 2.97 37.51
C LYS A 162 10.79 3.56 36.52
N ASP A 163 11.63 2.71 35.94
CA ASP A 163 12.62 3.06 34.91
C ASP A 163 12.07 2.94 33.47
N GLY A 164 10.77 2.65 33.31
CA GLY A 164 10.09 2.60 32.01
C GLY A 164 10.40 1.35 31.18
N LYS A 165 10.98 0.31 31.80
CA LYS A 165 11.27 -0.97 31.15
C LYS A 165 10.23 -2.03 31.53
N PRO A 166 9.80 -2.89 30.58
CA PRO A 166 8.96 -4.06 30.87
C PRO A 166 9.64 -5.04 31.83
#